data_AF-A0A3M1QPC3-F1
#
_entry.id   AF-A0A3M1QPC3-F1
#
_cell.length_a   1.000
_cell.length_b   1.000
_cell.length_c   1.000
_cell.angle_alpha   90.00
_cell.angle_beta   90.00
_cell.angle_gamma   90.00
#
_symmetry.space_group_name_H-M   'P 1'
#
loop_
_entity.id
_entity.type
_entity.pdbx_description
1 polymer ?
#
loop_
_entity_poly.entity_id
_entity_poly.type
_entity_poly.pdbx_seq_one_letter_code
_entity_poly.pdbx_strand_id
1 'polypeptide(L)' 'WVSGGHEFKIDMATCIAKGDDMGRYVIYKEPIG' A
#
# COMPACT_ATOMS: atom_id res chain seq x y z
N TRP A 1 -2.86 9.59 -12.81
CA TRP A 1 -2.40 8.30 -12.24
C TRP A 1 -0.95 8.09 -12.61
N VAL A 2 -0.06 7.96 -11.62
CA VAL A 2 1.38 7.70 -11.86
C VAL A 2 1.69 6.22 -12.11
N SER A 3 0.69 5.34 -11.99
CA SER A 3 0.84 3.89 -12.17
C SER A 3 0.93 3.43 -13.63
N GLY A 4 0.62 4.30 -14.61
CA GLY A 4 0.58 3.91 -16.03
C GLY A 4 -0.51 2.90 -16.38
N GLY A 5 -1.52 2.71 -15.51
CA GLY A 5 -2.57 1.71 -15.68
C GLY A 5 -2.25 0.34 -15.06
N HIS A 6 -1.05 0.16 -14.50
CA HIS A 6 -0.69 -1.08 -13.81
C HIS A 6 -1.32 -1.15 -12.41
N GLU A 7 -1.70 -2.37 -12.03
CA GLU A 7 -2.11 -2.70 -10.68
C GLU A 7 -0.89 -3.13 -9.86
N PHE A 8 -0.84 -2.72 -8.59
CA PHE A 8 0.26 -3.03 -7.69
C PHE A 8 -0.27 -3.68 -6.42
N LYS A 9 0.50 -4.60 -5.87
CA LYS A 9 0.25 -5.12 -4.53
C LYS A 9 0.47 -4.00 -3.51
N ILE A 10 -0.45 -3.89 -2.55
CA ILE A 10 -0.36 -2.98 -1.40
C ILE A 10 -0.68 -3.77 -0.14
N ASP A 11 0.21 -3.71 0.86
CA ASP A 11 -0.04 -4.27 2.19
C ASP A 11 -0.15 -3.14 3.22
N MET A 12 -0.99 -3.32 4.24
CA MET A 12 -1.08 -2.39 5.37
C MET A 12 -0.06 -2.79 6.44
N ALA A 13 0.91 -1.92 6.70
CA ALA A 13 1.95 -2.15 7.71
C ALA A 13 1.50 -1.73 9.11
N THR A 14 0.82 -0.59 9.24
CA THR A 14 0.30 -0.07 10.51
C THR A 14 -1.13 0.43 10.34
N CYS A 15 -1.91 0.44 11.41
CA CYS A 15 -3.33 0.80 11.42
C CYS A 15 -3.73 1.54 12.71
N ILE A 16 -4.32 2.73 12.57
CA ILE A 16 -4.82 3.50 13.73
C ILE A 16 -5.85 2.70 14.54
N ALA A 17 -6.69 1.90 13.88
CA ALA A 17 -7.68 1.07 14.57
C ALA A 17 -7.05 -0.02 15.46
N LYS A 18 -5.77 -0.33 15.26
CA LYS A 18 -4.98 -1.23 16.12
C LYS A 18 -4.17 -0.48 17.19
N GLY A 19 -4.28 0.85 17.27
CA GLY A 19 -3.56 1.69 18.23
C GLY A 19 -2.27 2.31 17.71
N ASP A 20 -1.95 2.17 16.42
CA ASP A 20 -0.80 2.86 15.81
C ASP A 20 -1.06 4.36 15.65
N ASP A 21 0.01 5.15 15.54
CA ASP A 21 -0.05 6.61 15.35
C ASP A 21 -0.65 7.02 14.00
N MET A 22 -0.42 6.23 12.96
CA MET A 22 -0.98 6.41 11.62
C MET A 22 -1.08 5.11 10.84
N GLY A 23 -1.96 5.11 9.83
CA GLY A 23 -2.01 4.06 8.83
C GLY A 23 -0.84 4.19 7.84
N ARG A 24 0.01 3.18 7.73
CA ARG A 24 1.09 3.11 6.74
C ARG A 24 0.86 1.92 5.83
N TYR A 25 1.10 2.13 4.54
CA TYR A 25 0.97 1.12 3.51
C TYR A 25 2.31 0.91 2.82
N VAL A 26 2.62 -0.35 2.55
CA VAL A 26 3.78 -0.78 1.75
C VAL A 26 3.29 -1.06 0.35
N ILE A 27 3.82 -0.31 -0.62
CA ILE A 27 3.55 -0.50 -2.04
C ILE A 27 4.71 -1.29 -2.63
N TYR A 28 4.41 -2.43 -3.24
CA TYR A 28 5.44 -3.24 -3.92
C TYR A 28 5.71 -2.67 -5.31
N LYS A 29 6.98 -2.67 -5.71
CA LYS A 29 7.41 -2.04 -6.97
C LYS A 29 7.06 -2.86 -8.21
N GLU A 30 6.85 -4.16 -8.05
CA GLU A 30 6.48 -5.05 -9.14
C GLU A 30 4.96 -5.01 -9.34
N PRO A 31 4.47 -4.75 -10.56
CA PRO A 31 3.05 -4.80 -10.85
C PRO A 31 2.54 -6.24 -10.77
N ILE A 32 1.24 -6.40 -10.45
CA ILE A 32 0.58 -7.71 -10.36
C ILE A 32 -0.06 -8.17 -11.68
N GLY A 33 0.07 -7.36 -12.74
CA GLY A 33 -0.44 -7.62 -14.09
C GLY A 33 -0.04 -6.54 -15.09
#